data_AF-A0A525CH65-F1
#
_entry.id   AF-A0A525CH65-F1
#
_cell.length_a   1.000
_cell.length_b   1.000
_cell.length_c   1.000
_cell.angle_alpha   90.00
_cell.angle_beta   90.00
_cell.angle_gamma   90.00
#
_symmetry.space_group_name_H-M   'P 1'
#
loop_
_entity.id
_entity.type
_entity.pdbx_description
1 polymer ?
#
loop_
_entity_poly.entity_id
_entity_poly.type
_entity_poly.pdbx_seq_one_letter_code
_entity_poly.pdbx_strand_id
1 'polypeptide(L)'
;TATRIERYVLTGLLGNKFPLFNNKYISTGVAVVLAGFLAFSSGGDGKGALALWPLFGCINQILAALVLTTVTVYLKRKGGLAWLISGIPALFLAGMTLWAILVNQGLYMDSGNMLLQVLNMLVFVVSIWVIAEGLIRFMKTSSGEMAPAT
;
A
#
# COMPACT_ATOMS: atom_id res chain seq x y z
N THR A 1 -9.46 17.52 0.03
CA THR A 1 -9.96 16.12 0.07
C THR A 1 -8.96 15.13 0.65
N ALA A 2 -7.68 15.16 0.25
CA ALA A 2 -6.64 14.24 0.75
C ALA A 2 -6.47 14.25 2.29
N THR A 3 -6.30 15.43 2.90
CA THR A 3 -6.13 15.59 4.36
C THR A 3 -7.30 15.02 5.18
N ARG A 4 -8.50 14.97 4.59
CA ARG A 4 -9.68 14.39 5.25
C ARG A 4 -9.54 12.88 5.43
N ILE A 5 -9.00 12.19 4.41
CA ILE A 5 -8.78 10.73 4.44
C ILE A 5 -7.64 10.40 5.40
N GLU A 6 -6.54 11.14 5.30
CA GLU A 6 -5.37 10.96 6.19
C GLU A 6 -5.74 11.16 7.66
N ARG A 7 -6.58 12.16 7.97
CA ARG A 7 -7.17 12.33 9.30
C ARG A 7 -7.93 11.09 9.77
N TYR A 8 -8.75 10.46 8.92
CA TYR A 8 -9.48 9.25 9.29
C TYR A 8 -8.54 8.08 9.57
N VAL A 9 -7.45 7.96 8.80
CA VAL A 9 -6.41 6.95 9.06
C VAL A 9 -5.75 7.21 10.42
N LEU A 10 -5.34 8.45 10.72
CA LEU A 10 -4.74 8.82 12.01
C LEU A 10 -5.69 8.59 13.18
N THR A 11 -6.94 9.02 13.08
CA THR A 11 -7.95 8.79 14.11
C THR A 11 -8.24 7.30 14.29
N GLY A 12 -8.26 6.50 13.21
CA GLY A 12 -8.46 5.05 13.31
C GLY A 12 -7.30 4.31 13.95
N LEU A 13 -6.05 4.68 13.63
CA LEU A 13 -4.86 4.03 14.17
C LEU A 13 -4.54 4.46 15.60
N LEU A 14 -4.73 5.73 15.93
CA LEU A 14 -4.25 6.33 17.18
C LEU A 14 -5.38 6.78 18.10
N GLY A 15 -6.60 7.03 17.61
CA GLY A 15 -7.68 7.62 18.40
C GLY A 15 -8.14 6.78 19.60
N ASN A 16 -8.00 5.44 19.51
CA ASN A 16 -8.29 4.54 20.64
C ASN A 16 -7.19 4.52 21.70
N LYS A 17 -5.93 4.79 21.34
CA LYS A 17 -4.78 4.80 22.27
C LYS A 17 -4.49 6.21 22.81
N PHE A 18 -4.74 7.23 22.02
CA PHE A 18 -4.45 8.62 22.30
C PHE A 18 -5.69 9.48 21.99
N PRO A 19 -6.47 9.89 23.02
CA PRO A 19 -7.73 10.62 22.84
C PRO A 19 -7.59 11.95 22.07
N LEU A 20 -6.38 12.53 22.08
CA LEU A 20 -6.02 13.74 21.34
C LEU A 20 -6.27 13.61 19.83
N PHE A 21 -6.11 12.43 19.25
CA PHE A 21 -6.31 12.18 17.82
C PHE A 21 -7.80 12.01 17.42
N ASN A 22 -8.72 12.08 18.38
CA ASN A 22 -10.16 12.22 18.09
C ASN A 22 -10.54 13.67 17.78
N ASN A 23 -9.71 14.64 18.17
CA ASN A 23 -9.94 16.04 17.82
C ASN A 23 -9.60 16.28 16.34
N LYS A 24 -10.60 16.69 15.56
CA LYS A 24 -10.44 16.94 14.12
C LYS A 24 -9.33 17.94 13.79
N TYR A 25 -9.12 18.96 14.61
CA TYR A 25 -8.12 20.00 14.34
C TYR A 25 -6.70 19.50 14.59
N ILE A 26 -6.49 18.75 15.67
CA ILE A 26 -5.18 18.17 16.02
C ILE A 26 -4.78 17.15 14.96
N SER A 27 -5.65 16.21 14.62
CA SER A 27 -5.35 15.18 13.62
C SER A 27 -5.14 15.75 12.22
N THR A 28 -5.86 16.82 11.86
CA THR A 28 -5.62 17.53 10.60
C THR A 28 -4.29 18.28 10.62
N GLY A 29 -3.98 18.96 11.72
CA GLY A 29 -2.71 19.69 11.87
C GLY A 29 -1.50 18.77 11.75
N VAL A 30 -1.53 17.62 12.44
CA VAL A 30 -0.46 16.62 12.36
C VAL A 30 -0.30 16.08 10.94
N ALA A 31 -1.40 15.74 10.26
CA ALA A 31 -1.37 15.29 8.87
C ALA A 31 -0.72 16.33 7.93
N VAL A 32 -1.15 17.59 8.03
CA VAL A 32 -0.60 18.67 7.18
C VAL A 32 0.88 18.91 7.47
N VAL A 33 1.29 18.90 8.73
CA VAL A 33 2.70 19.09 9.11
C VAL A 33 3.57 17.94 8.61
N LEU A 34 3.12 16.69 8.75
CA LEU A 34 3.84 15.52 8.22
C LEU A 34 3.95 15.58 6.69
N ALA A 35 2.84 15.83 5.99
CA ALA A 35 2.84 15.94 4.53
C ALA A 35 3.74 17.09 4.05
N GLY A 36 3.69 18.25 4.72
CA GLY A 36 4.55 19.39 4.44
C GLY A 36 6.03 19.07 4.67
N PHE A 37 6.37 18.42 5.79
CA PHE A 37 7.73 17.99 6.08
C PHE A 37 8.28 17.05 5.00
N LEU A 38 7.48 16.07 4.57
CA LEU A 38 7.87 15.16 3.50
C LEU A 38 8.06 15.87 2.15
N ALA A 39 7.14 16.77 1.79
CA ALA A 39 7.17 17.51 0.53
C ALA A 39 8.39 18.44 0.41
N PHE A 40 8.78 19.09 1.51
CA PHE A 40 9.89 20.05 1.57
C PHE A 40 11.18 19.48 2.14
N SER A 41 11.23 18.17 2.43
CA SER A 41 12.40 17.50 3.01
C SER A 41 13.69 17.65 2.20
N SER A 42 13.57 17.78 0.88
CA SER A 42 14.70 17.97 -0.05
C SER A 42 14.93 19.43 -0.45
N GLY A 43 14.31 20.40 0.24
CA GLY A 43 14.41 21.85 -0.05
C GLY A 43 13.15 22.45 -0.70
N GLY A 44 13.09 23.79 -0.74
CA GLY A 44 11.95 24.58 -1.25
C GLY A 44 11.69 24.46 -2.76
N ASP A 45 12.61 23.88 -3.51
CA ASP A 45 12.55 23.78 -4.98
C ASP A 45 11.57 22.71 -5.50
N GLY A 46 10.81 22.06 -4.62
CA GLY A 46 9.79 21.06 -5.00
C GLY A 46 10.34 19.70 -5.47
N LYS A 47 11.67 19.52 -5.51
CA LYS A 47 12.31 18.25 -5.89
C LYS A 47 11.96 17.10 -4.94
N GLY A 48 11.71 17.39 -3.66
CA GLY A 48 11.27 16.38 -2.68
C GLY A 48 9.93 15.75 -3.07
N ALA A 49 8.96 16.57 -3.47
CA ALA A 49 7.65 16.10 -3.92
C ALA A 49 7.74 15.21 -5.17
N LEU A 50 8.58 15.56 -6.14
CA LEU A 50 8.80 14.75 -7.35
C LEU A 50 9.47 13.41 -7.03
N ALA A 51 10.39 13.38 -6.08
CA ALA A 51 11.09 12.16 -5.69
C ALA A 51 10.19 11.17 -4.93
N LEU A 52 9.08 11.64 -4.33
CA LEU A 52 8.05 10.80 -3.70
C LEU A 52 7.10 10.15 -4.72
N TRP A 53 7.03 10.64 -5.96
CA TRP A 53 6.11 10.14 -6.98
C TRP A 53 6.20 8.62 -7.22
N PRO A 54 7.41 8.02 -7.34
CA PRO A 54 7.54 6.57 -7.52
C PRO A 54 6.99 5.77 -6.33
N LEU A 55 7.10 6.27 -5.11
CA LEU A 55 6.54 5.64 -3.91
C LEU A 55 5.01 5.61 -3.96
N PHE A 56 4.38 6.71 -4.36
CA PHE A 56 2.93 6.74 -4.56
C PHE A 56 2.48 5.72 -5.62
N GLY A 57 3.23 5.60 -6.71
CA GLY A 57 2.98 4.57 -7.73
C GLY A 57 3.02 3.15 -7.16
N CYS A 58 4.06 2.82 -6.39
CA CYS A 58 4.22 1.50 -5.79
C CYS A 58 3.09 1.18 -4.80
N ILE A 59 2.74 2.11 -3.90
CA ILE A 59 1.65 1.93 -2.92
C ILE A 59 0.33 1.65 -3.63
N ASN A 60 0.01 2.40 -4.70
CA ASN A 60 -1.21 2.18 -5.48
C ASN A 60 -1.23 0.81 -6.17
N GLN A 61 -0.10 0.35 -6.68
CA GLN A 61 -0.01 -0.97 -7.29
C GLN A 61 -0.17 -2.10 -6.27
N ILE A 62 0.35 -1.97 -5.05
CA ILE A 62 0.13 -2.94 -3.96
C ILE A 62 -1.34 -2.98 -3.56
N LEU A 63 -2.01 -1.82 -3.47
CA LEU A 63 -3.45 -1.77 -3.21
C LEU A 63 -4.24 -2.45 -4.33
N ALA A 64 -3.87 -2.22 -5.59
CA ALA A 64 -4.48 -2.92 -6.73
C ALA A 64 -4.23 -4.43 -6.67
N ALA A 65 -3.01 -4.86 -6.34
CA ALA A 65 -2.66 -6.26 -6.16
C ALA A 65 -3.49 -6.89 -5.02
N LEU A 66 -3.63 -6.22 -3.87
CA LEU A 66 -4.45 -6.68 -2.74
C LEU A 66 -5.92 -6.88 -3.14
N VAL A 67 -6.49 -5.93 -3.88
CA VAL A 67 -7.87 -6.03 -4.38
C VAL A 67 -8.00 -7.20 -5.34
N LEU A 68 -7.11 -7.32 -6.33
CA LEU A 68 -7.14 -8.43 -7.29
C LEU A 68 -6.94 -9.78 -6.62
N THR A 69 -6.05 -9.90 -5.63
CA THR A 69 -5.88 -11.12 -4.85
C THR A 69 -7.14 -11.46 -4.06
N THR A 70 -7.84 -10.46 -3.52
CA THR A 70 -9.13 -10.67 -2.84
C THR A 70 -10.19 -11.20 -3.82
N VAL A 71 -10.29 -10.61 -5.01
CA VAL A 71 -11.18 -11.10 -6.09
C VAL A 71 -10.77 -12.52 -6.53
N THR A 72 -9.47 -12.79 -6.61
CA THR A 72 -8.92 -14.11 -6.97
C THR A 72 -9.37 -15.18 -5.98
N VAL A 73 -9.24 -14.90 -4.68
CA VAL A 73 -9.70 -15.79 -3.60
C VAL A 73 -11.21 -16.00 -3.67
N TYR A 74 -11.97 -14.93 -3.91
CA TYR A 74 -13.42 -15.02 -4.07
C TYR A 74 -13.83 -15.92 -5.26
N LEU A 75 -13.21 -15.74 -6.42
CA LEU A 75 -13.49 -16.55 -7.62
C LEU A 75 -13.01 -17.99 -7.44
N LYS A 76 -11.91 -18.23 -6.72
CA LYS A 76 -11.44 -19.58 -6.41
C LYS A 76 -12.48 -20.36 -5.59
N ARG A 77 -13.13 -19.70 -4.61
CA ARG A 77 -14.22 -20.29 -3.81
C ARG A 77 -15.43 -20.68 -4.65
N LYS A 78 -15.74 -19.92 -5.71
CA LYS A 78 -16.81 -20.25 -6.66
C LYS A 78 -16.52 -21.48 -7.54
N GLY A 79 -15.28 -21.98 -7.53
CA GLY A 79 -14.87 -23.11 -8.34
C GLY A 79 -14.54 -22.75 -9.79
N GLY A 80 -13.96 -23.71 -10.52
CA GLY A 80 -13.52 -23.53 -11.90
C GLY A 80 -12.22 -22.72 -12.04
N LEU A 81 -11.96 -22.24 -13.27
CA LEU A 81 -10.73 -21.53 -13.65
C LEU A 81 -10.88 -20.00 -13.70
N ALA A 82 -12.05 -19.45 -13.34
CA ALA A 82 -12.33 -18.01 -13.41
C ALA A 82 -11.37 -17.17 -12.54
N TRP A 83 -10.81 -17.76 -11.48
CA TRP A 83 -9.81 -17.08 -10.64
C TRP A 83 -8.55 -16.68 -11.41
N LEU A 84 -8.20 -17.34 -12.52
CA LEU A 84 -7.04 -16.99 -13.35
C LEU A 84 -7.14 -15.57 -13.92
N ILE A 85 -8.36 -15.09 -14.21
CA ILE A 85 -8.62 -13.77 -14.80
C ILE A 85 -8.13 -12.65 -13.87
N SER A 86 -8.21 -12.84 -12.56
CA SER A 86 -7.72 -11.86 -11.56
C SER A 86 -6.38 -12.26 -10.95
N GLY A 87 -6.10 -13.55 -10.82
CA GLY A 87 -4.88 -14.08 -10.22
C GLY A 87 -3.63 -13.82 -11.04
N ILE A 88 -3.71 -13.97 -12.36
CA ILE A 88 -2.57 -13.69 -13.25
C ILE A 88 -2.20 -12.18 -13.19
N PRO A 89 -3.14 -11.23 -13.38
CA PRO A 89 -2.84 -9.81 -13.21
C PRO A 89 -2.34 -9.46 -11.80
N ALA A 90 -2.90 -10.08 -10.74
CA ALA A 90 -2.46 -9.84 -9.37
C ALA A 90 -0.98 -10.21 -9.18
N LEU A 91 -0.58 -11.39 -9.65
CA LEU A 91 0.80 -11.88 -9.53
C LEU A 91 1.77 -11.02 -10.35
N PHE A 92 1.39 -10.67 -11.56
CA PHE A 92 2.17 -9.78 -12.42
C PHE A 92 2.37 -8.40 -11.78
N LEU A 93 1.29 -7.78 -11.28
CA LEU A 93 1.37 -6.49 -10.59
C LEU A 93 2.25 -6.56 -9.35
N ALA A 94 2.06 -7.57 -8.50
CA ALA A 94 2.91 -7.77 -7.32
C ALA A 94 4.40 -7.88 -7.69
N GLY A 95 4.73 -8.65 -8.73
CA GLY A 95 6.10 -8.78 -9.23
C GLY A 95 6.67 -7.46 -9.75
N MET A 96 5.90 -6.75 -10.57
CA MET A 96 6.30 -5.43 -11.10
C MET A 96 6.51 -4.41 -9.99
N THR A 97 5.68 -4.41 -8.95
CA THR A 97 5.83 -3.49 -7.82
C THR A 97 7.07 -3.82 -7.00
N LEU A 98 7.33 -5.10 -6.70
CA LEU A 98 8.56 -5.49 -5.99
C LEU A 98 9.81 -5.09 -6.79
N TRP A 99 9.79 -5.32 -8.11
CA TRP A 99 10.86 -4.88 -9.00
C TRP A 99 11.07 -3.36 -8.95
N ALA A 100 9.99 -2.59 -9.08
CA ALA A 100 10.05 -1.12 -9.04
C ALA A 100 10.58 -0.60 -7.69
N ILE A 101 10.18 -1.20 -6.57
CA ILE A 101 10.66 -0.83 -5.24
C ILE A 101 12.17 -1.05 -5.11
N LEU A 102 12.70 -2.17 -5.62
CA LEU A 102 14.13 -2.46 -5.60
C LEU A 102 14.93 -1.47 -6.47
N VAL A 103 14.43 -1.15 -7.66
CA VAL A 103 15.04 -0.13 -8.53
C VAL A 103 15.03 1.24 -7.85
N ASN A 104 13.90 1.66 -7.29
CA ASN A 104 13.79 2.92 -6.56
C ASN A 104 14.75 2.96 -5.36
N GLN A 105 14.93 1.83 -4.67
CA GLN A 105 15.84 1.75 -3.54
C GLN A 105 17.28 2.05 -3.96
N GLY A 106 17.76 1.47 -5.07
CA GLY A 106 19.08 1.76 -5.61
C GLY A 106 19.24 3.24 -5.97
N LEU A 107 18.25 3.81 -6.66
CA LEU A 107 18.26 5.23 -7.05
C LEU A 107 18.31 6.17 -5.82
N TYR A 108 17.58 5.86 -4.75
CA TYR A 108 17.60 6.65 -3.52
C TYR A 108 18.90 6.52 -2.74
N MET A 109 19.55 5.35 -2.80
CA MET A 109 20.88 5.13 -2.24
C MET A 109 21.93 5.95 -2.99
N ASP A 110 21.92 5.93 -4.32
CA ASP A 110 22.85 6.69 -5.15
C ASP A 110 22.66 8.20 -4.99
N SER A 111 21.41 8.63 -4.77
CA SER A 111 21.07 10.03 -4.53
C SER A 111 21.35 10.50 -3.09
N GLY A 112 21.79 9.62 -2.19
CA GLY A 112 22.05 9.92 -0.78
C GLY A 112 20.81 10.36 0.02
N ASN A 113 19.60 10.10 -0.48
CA ASN A 113 18.36 10.58 0.15
C ASN A 113 17.87 9.59 1.20
N MET A 114 18.40 9.71 2.43
CA MET A 114 18.09 8.82 3.55
C MET A 114 16.59 8.76 3.88
N LEU A 115 15.85 9.87 3.77
CA LEU A 115 14.42 9.88 4.07
C LEU A 115 13.65 8.97 3.11
N LEU A 116 13.86 9.13 1.80
CA LEU A 116 13.18 8.33 0.80
C LEU A 116 13.61 6.87 0.85
N GLN A 117 14.88 6.61 1.17
CA GLN A 117 15.39 5.26 1.38
C GLN A 117 14.65 4.54 2.52
N VAL A 118 14.46 5.20 3.67
CA VAL A 118 13.73 4.63 4.81
C VAL A 118 12.26 4.42 4.47
N LEU A 119 11.61 5.40 3.84
CA LEU A 119 10.21 5.28 3.42
C LEU A 119 10.01 4.15 2.41
N ASN A 120 10.90 4.02 1.43
CA ASN A 120 10.85 2.96 0.43
C ASN A 120 11.06 1.57 1.05
N MET A 121 11.95 1.45 2.04
CA MET A 121 12.11 0.19 2.81
C MET A 121 10.87 -0.17 3.62
N LEU A 122 10.19 0.81 4.22
CA LEU A 122 8.92 0.55 4.90
C LEU A 122 7.87 0.04 3.90
N VAL A 123 7.76 0.66 2.73
CA VAL A 123 6.86 0.20 1.66
C VAL A 123 7.25 -1.22 1.21
N PHE A 124 8.54 -1.53 1.04
CA PHE A 124 9.00 -2.86 0.69
C PHE A 124 8.54 -3.93 1.69
N VAL A 125 8.74 -3.69 3.00
CA VAL A 125 8.31 -4.62 4.05
C VAL A 125 6.80 -4.84 4.02
N VAL A 126 6.02 -3.76 3.93
CA VAL A 126 4.55 -3.85 3.82
C VAL A 126 4.13 -4.61 2.56
N SER A 127 4.83 -4.40 1.44
CA SER A 127 4.55 -5.10 0.17
C SER A 127 4.71 -6.60 0.31
N ILE A 128 5.83 -7.04 0.88
CA ILE A 128 6.12 -8.45 1.12
C ILE A 128 5.07 -9.06 2.06
N TRP A 129 4.71 -8.36 3.13
CA TRP A 129 3.66 -8.79 4.05
C TRP A 129 2.32 -9.00 3.33
N VAL A 130 1.87 -8.01 2.55
CA VAL A 130 0.59 -8.07 1.83
C VAL A 130 0.56 -9.21 0.83
N ILE A 131 1.65 -9.40 0.08
CA ILE A 131 1.78 -10.48 -0.91
C ILE A 131 1.76 -11.84 -0.19
N ALA A 132 2.49 -11.99 0.92
CA ALA A 132 2.50 -13.21 1.71
C ALA A 132 1.10 -13.55 2.27
N GLU A 133 0.41 -12.59 2.87
CA GLU A 133 -0.98 -12.75 3.34
C GLU A 133 -1.93 -13.16 2.20
N GLY A 134 -1.78 -12.53 1.04
CA GLY A 134 -2.54 -12.86 -0.17
C GLY A 134 -2.33 -14.30 -0.62
N LEU A 135 -1.07 -14.75 -0.69
CA LEU A 135 -0.70 -16.11 -1.06
C LEU A 135 -1.19 -17.15 -0.04
N ILE A 136 -1.02 -16.88 1.26
CA ILE A 136 -1.50 -17.76 2.32
C ILE A 136 -3.02 -17.95 2.23
N ARG A 137 -3.78 -16.86 2.02
CA ARG A 137 -5.24 -16.91 1.85
C ARG A 137 -5.66 -17.67 0.60
N PHE A 138 -4.91 -17.51 -0.49
CA PHE A 138 -5.12 -18.26 -1.71
C PHE A 138 -4.86 -19.76 -1.52
N MET A 139 -3.78 -20.15 -0.84
CA MET A 139 -3.45 -21.56 -0.57
C MET A 139 -4.45 -22.23 0.37
N LYS A 140 -4.90 -21.51 1.41
CA LYS A 140 -5.90 -22.03 2.37
C LYS A 140 -7.31 -22.15 1.81
N THR A 141 -7.60 -21.50 0.69
CA THR A 141 -8.93 -21.55 0.07
C THR A 141 -9.09 -22.84 -0.74
N SER A 142 -10.07 -23.66 -0.38
CA SER A 142 -10.48 -24.85 -1.14
C SER A 142 -11.42 -24.47 -2.29
N SER A 143 -11.19 -25.06 -3.45
CA SER A 143 -12.03 -24.85 -4.63
C SER A 143 -13.36 -25.59 -4.44
N GLY A 144 -14.50 -24.88 -4.54
CA GLY A 144 -15.83 -25.50 -4.47
C GLY A 144 -16.53 -25.47 -3.10
N GLU A 145 -16.09 -24.61 -2.19
CA GLU A 145 -16.68 -24.47 -0.84
C GLU A 145 -18.03 -23.71 -0.83
N MET A 146 -18.43 -23.08 -1.94
CA MET A 146 -19.80 -22.61 -2.15
C MET A 146 -20.68 -23.77 -2.63
N ALA A 147 -21.33 -24.47 -1.70
CA ALA A 147 -22.49 -25.33 -1.97
C ALA A 147 -23.57 -24.54 -2.75
N PRO A 148 -24.38 -25.22 -3.60
CA PRO A 148 -25.27 -24.55 -4.54
C PRO A 148 -26.22 -23.59 -3.83
N ALA A 149 -26.21 -22.33 -4.27
CA ALA A 149 -27.30 -21.42 -3.97
C ALA A 149 -28.57 -22.03 -4.58
N THR A 150 -29.47 -22.48 -3.70
CA THR A 150 -30.87 -22.81 -4.01
C THR A 150 -31.57 -21.63 -4.66
#